data_AF-A0A2V8US26-F1
#
_entry.id   AF-A0A2V8US26-F1
#
_cell.length_a   1.000
_cell.length_b   1.000
_cell.length_c   1.000
_cell.angle_alpha   90.00
_cell.angle_beta   90.00
_cell.angle_gamma   90.00
#
_symmetry.space_group_name_H-M   'P 1'
#
loop_
_entity.id
_entity.type
_entity.pdbx_description
1 polymer ?
#
loop_
_entity_poly.entity_id
_entity_poly.type
_entity_poly.pdbx_seq_one_letter_code
_entity_poly.pdbx_strand_id
1 'polypeptide(L)'
;MRLRYLVPSLVMALAGATLAKVNILGFWWENPLPYQRMPRGLSSLAAANCGQCHQEIYAEWKASAHAHALSDLQFQEEMKKSPETQWLCLNCHTPLENQMERIAFDVRNGSARQPLFQSNALFDAPLHQEAVTCAVCHVRDGVILGPYADSNAPHPVRQDRRLLTGAVCVMCHQATASYGDSLICTFDTANEWKSGPYGKSGVACSSCHMPPVQRAVANGGPSRRSRRHLFFGSKIPKQMRLSRSELGDYKLYRPGLSVEILSAKRTGDLALITLKLKNARAGHMLPTGDPERFIRVDLKLVAGDQVIDSKSLRIGQKWEWWPKARKLDDNRLKPLEERTETVQLHLTRPAALHISVSNCRLSEENARYHNLIGRYPLESKVLDLAPYPLK
;
A
#
# COMPACT_ATOMS: atom_id res chain seq x y z
N MET A 1 0.01 -75.58 7.90
CA MET A 1 0.69 -75.22 6.64
C MET A 1 -0.37 -74.84 5.62
N ARG A 2 -0.22 -73.65 5.00
CA ARG A 2 -1.05 -73.00 3.96
C ARG A 2 -2.33 -72.26 4.39
N LEU A 3 -2.11 -70.97 4.64
CA LEU A 3 -3.04 -69.83 4.59
C LEU A 3 -3.92 -69.86 3.32
N ARG A 4 -5.22 -69.57 3.49
CA ARG A 4 -6.10 -69.04 2.44
C ARG A 4 -6.23 -67.54 2.64
N TYR A 5 -5.87 -66.78 1.61
CA TYR A 5 -5.91 -65.34 1.56
C TYR A 5 -7.36 -64.82 1.57
N LEU A 6 -7.72 -64.08 2.62
CA LEU A 6 -8.82 -63.11 2.60
C LEU A 6 -8.28 -61.84 1.94
N VAL A 7 -8.95 -61.37 0.89
CA VAL A 7 -8.71 -60.06 0.30
C VAL A 7 -9.57 -59.04 1.07
N PRO A 8 -9.00 -58.07 1.80
CA PRO A 8 -9.76 -56.93 2.27
C PRO A 8 -9.70 -55.82 1.22
N SER A 9 -10.87 -55.39 0.78
CA SER A 9 -11.06 -54.19 -0.03
C SER A 9 -10.44 -52.97 0.66
N LEU A 10 -9.30 -52.50 0.15
CA LEU A 10 -8.65 -51.29 0.63
C LEU A 10 -9.31 -50.08 -0.03
N VAL A 11 -10.31 -49.50 0.63
CA VAL A 11 -10.72 -48.11 0.38
C VAL A 11 -9.55 -47.23 0.83
N MET A 12 -8.71 -46.77 -0.10
CA MET A 12 -7.76 -45.69 0.20
C MET A 12 -8.54 -44.41 0.45
N ALA A 13 -8.77 -44.11 1.72
CA ALA A 13 -9.10 -42.77 2.16
C ALA A 13 -7.94 -41.83 1.79
N LEU A 14 -8.22 -40.86 0.91
CA LEU A 14 -7.37 -39.70 0.67
C LEU A 14 -7.29 -38.88 1.97
N ALA A 15 -6.33 -39.22 2.83
CA ALA A 15 -5.95 -38.40 3.95
C ALA A 15 -5.19 -37.18 3.41
N GLY A 16 -5.93 -36.10 3.15
CA GLY A 16 -5.37 -34.77 2.94
C GLY A 16 -4.73 -34.27 4.23
N ALA A 17 -3.51 -34.71 4.52
CA ALA A 17 -2.66 -34.06 5.48
C ALA A 17 -2.21 -32.72 4.86
N THR A 18 -2.82 -31.62 5.28
CA THR A 18 -2.26 -30.29 5.08
C THR A 18 -0.95 -30.21 5.86
N LEU A 19 0.16 -30.57 5.22
CA LEU A 19 1.49 -30.16 5.65
C LEU A 19 1.42 -28.63 5.80
N ALA A 20 1.63 -28.14 7.03
CA ALA A 20 1.81 -26.71 7.24
C ALA A 20 2.95 -26.26 6.33
N LYS A 21 2.67 -25.38 5.36
CA LYS A 21 3.72 -24.83 4.51
C LYS A 21 4.78 -24.20 5.39
N VAL A 22 5.98 -24.77 5.35
CA VAL A 22 7.16 -24.16 5.97
C VAL A 22 7.51 -22.93 5.14
N ASN A 23 7.77 -21.79 5.79
CA ASN A 23 8.19 -20.59 5.08
C ASN A 23 9.52 -20.83 4.37
N ILE A 24 9.62 -20.48 3.09
CA ILE A 24 10.77 -20.82 2.23
C ILE A 24 12.11 -20.34 2.82
N LEU A 25 12.17 -19.12 3.34
CA LEU A 25 13.34 -18.56 4.05
C LEU A 25 12.96 -18.05 5.46
N GLY A 26 11.86 -18.55 6.02
CA GLY A 26 11.44 -18.25 7.39
C GLY A 26 10.44 -17.09 7.54
N PHE A 27 10.08 -16.37 6.48
CA PHE A 27 9.11 -15.27 6.56
C PHE A 27 7.75 -15.59 5.92
N TRP A 28 6.65 -15.13 6.52
CA TRP A 28 5.30 -15.47 6.04
C TRP A 28 4.97 -14.83 4.69
N TRP A 29 5.49 -13.63 4.43
CA TRP A 29 5.26 -12.87 3.19
C TRP A 29 6.02 -13.44 1.97
N GLU A 30 6.80 -14.50 2.17
CA GLU A 30 7.45 -15.25 1.09
C GLU A 30 6.52 -16.28 0.45
N ASN A 31 5.32 -16.45 1.01
CA ASN A 31 4.33 -17.35 0.47
C ASN A 31 3.12 -16.58 -0.05
N PRO A 32 2.57 -16.97 -1.21
CA PRO A 32 1.26 -16.49 -1.59
C PRO A 32 0.21 -17.06 -0.64
N LEU A 33 -0.94 -16.38 -0.56
CA LEU A 33 -2.15 -16.94 -0.03
C LEU A 33 -2.50 -18.24 -0.76
N PRO A 34 -2.83 -19.32 -0.02
CA PRO A 34 -3.18 -20.60 -0.62
C PRO A 34 -4.31 -20.47 -1.65
N TYR A 35 -4.37 -21.42 -2.57
CA TYR A 35 -5.44 -21.55 -3.55
C TYR A 35 -6.82 -21.41 -2.91
N GLN A 36 -7.64 -20.55 -3.50
CA GLN A 36 -9.00 -20.31 -3.06
C GLN A 36 -9.98 -21.01 -3.99
N ARG A 37 -10.87 -21.80 -3.40
CA ARG A 37 -12.02 -22.38 -4.09
C ARG A 37 -13.03 -21.28 -4.41
N MET A 38 -13.63 -21.35 -5.58
CA MET A 38 -14.71 -20.46 -5.98
C MET A 38 -15.94 -20.68 -5.07
N PRO A 39 -16.49 -19.63 -4.42
CA PRO A 39 -17.73 -19.74 -3.68
C PRO A 39 -18.89 -20.20 -4.57
N ARG A 40 -19.76 -21.07 -4.03
CA ARG A 40 -20.99 -21.47 -4.74
C ARG A 40 -21.84 -20.24 -5.07
N GLY A 41 -22.41 -20.20 -6.27
CA GLY A 41 -23.20 -19.07 -6.76
C GLY A 41 -22.39 -18.00 -7.49
N LEU A 42 -21.06 -18.12 -7.55
CA LEU A 42 -20.19 -17.27 -8.37
C LEU A 42 -19.66 -18.05 -9.57
N SER A 43 -19.31 -17.32 -10.63
CA SER A 43 -18.70 -17.87 -11.85
C SER A 43 -17.22 -17.52 -12.01
N SER A 44 -16.70 -16.62 -11.19
CA SER A 44 -15.28 -16.26 -11.14
C SER A 44 -14.92 -15.62 -9.79
N LEU A 45 -13.63 -15.67 -9.42
CA LEU A 45 -13.07 -14.90 -8.30
C LEU A 45 -12.72 -13.45 -8.67
N ALA A 46 -12.83 -13.08 -9.95
CA ALA A 46 -12.58 -11.73 -10.41
C ALA A 46 -13.53 -10.72 -9.75
N ALA A 47 -13.00 -9.58 -9.34
CA ALA A 47 -13.73 -8.45 -8.77
C ALA A 47 -14.87 -7.99 -9.68
N ALA A 48 -14.72 -8.11 -11.00
CA ALA A 48 -15.79 -7.82 -11.95
C ALA A 48 -17.06 -8.68 -11.71
N ASN A 49 -16.93 -9.93 -11.26
CA ASN A 49 -18.08 -10.78 -10.92
C ASN A 49 -18.76 -10.28 -9.64
N CYS A 50 -17.98 -9.92 -8.62
CA CYS A 50 -18.50 -9.28 -7.41
C CYS A 50 -19.20 -7.94 -7.72
N GLY A 51 -18.64 -7.17 -8.66
CA GLY A 51 -19.12 -5.85 -9.08
C GLY A 51 -20.49 -5.85 -9.75
N GLN A 52 -21.02 -7.01 -10.16
CA GLN A 52 -22.39 -7.11 -10.67
C GLN A 52 -23.42 -6.76 -9.59
N CYS A 53 -23.15 -7.15 -8.33
CA CYS A 53 -24.02 -6.87 -7.19
C CYS A 53 -23.46 -5.79 -6.26
N HIS A 54 -22.13 -5.67 -6.13
CA HIS A 54 -21.44 -4.76 -5.22
C HIS A 54 -20.86 -3.53 -5.95
N GLN A 55 -21.67 -2.85 -6.75
CA GLN A 55 -21.22 -1.86 -7.73
C GLN A 55 -20.39 -0.71 -7.13
N GLU A 56 -20.85 -0.10 -6.04
CA GLU A 56 -20.12 1.01 -5.40
C GLU A 56 -18.77 0.55 -4.82
N ILE A 57 -18.72 -0.62 -4.18
CA ILE A 57 -17.48 -1.19 -3.61
C ILE A 57 -16.50 -1.51 -4.74
N TYR A 58 -16.99 -2.11 -5.82
CA TYR A 58 -16.18 -2.43 -7.00
C TYR A 58 -15.60 -1.17 -7.65
N ALA A 59 -16.40 -0.12 -7.81
CA ALA A 59 -15.93 1.16 -8.34
C ALA A 59 -14.84 1.79 -7.45
N GLU A 60 -15.00 1.75 -6.13
CA GLU A 60 -13.99 2.23 -5.17
C GLU A 60 -12.69 1.42 -5.27
N TRP A 61 -12.77 0.09 -5.30
CA TRP A 61 -11.60 -0.79 -5.42
C TRP A 61 -10.88 -0.57 -6.75
N LYS A 62 -11.62 -0.48 -7.86
CA LYS A 62 -11.06 -0.31 -9.21
C LYS A 62 -10.25 0.97 -9.34
N ALA A 63 -10.59 2.01 -8.60
CA ALA A 63 -9.85 3.28 -8.54
C ALA A 63 -8.63 3.25 -7.60
N SER A 64 -8.49 2.20 -6.80
CA SER A 64 -7.47 2.13 -5.74
C SER A 64 -6.11 1.68 -6.26
N ALA A 65 -5.06 1.93 -5.47
CA ALA A 65 -3.72 1.41 -5.77
C ALA A 65 -3.65 -0.13 -5.75
N HIS A 66 -4.56 -0.81 -5.04
CA HIS A 66 -4.62 -2.27 -4.98
C HIS A 66 -4.98 -2.91 -6.33
N ALA A 67 -5.99 -2.38 -7.02
CA ALA A 67 -6.38 -2.83 -8.37
C ALA A 67 -5.29 -2.58 -9.42
N HIS A 68 -4.35 -1.69 -9.13
CA HIS A 68 -3.26 -1.31 -10.03
C HIS A 68 -1.88 -1.76 -9.54
N ALA A 69 -1.81 -2.61 -8.51
CA ALA A 69 -0.54 -2.97 -7.87
C ALA A 69 0.39 -3.70 -8.86
N LEU A 70 -0.14 -4.57 -9.72
CA LEU A 70 0.64 -5.24 -10.74
C LEU A 70 1.06 -4.29 -11.88
N SER A 71 0.15 -3.45 -12.37
CA SER A 71 0.38 -2.56 -13.52
C SER A 71 1.20 -1.29 -13.23
N ASP A 72 1.65 -1.11 -12.00
CA ASP A 72 2.38 0.09 -11.58
C ASP A 72 3.75 0.20 -12.27
N LEU A 73 4.05 1.34 -12.88
CA LEU A 73 5.28 1.49 -13.69
C LEU A 73 6.56 1.40 -12.85
N GLN A 74 6.61 1.99 -11.65
CA GLN A 74 7.79 1.87 -10.78
C GLN A 74 8.02 0.40 -10.43
N PHE A 75 6.98 -0.31 -10.01
CA PHE A 75 7.04 -1.74 -9.75
C PHE A 75 7.53 -2.54 -10.96
N GLN A 76 6.98 -2.29 -12.15
CA GLN A 76 7.37 -2.99 -13.38
C GLN A 76 8.85 -2.74 -13.73
N GLU A 77 9.38 -1.53 -13.52
CA GLU A 77 10.80 -1.27 -13.74
C GLU A 77 11.70 -1.91 -12.66
N GLU A 78 11.27 -1.96 -11.40
CA GLU A 78 11.98 -2.69 -10.34
C GLU A 78 12.07 -4.19 -10.64
N MET A 79 10.96 -4.79 -11.10
CA MET A 79 10.90 -6.21 -11.45
C MET A 79 11.91 -6.59 -12.55
N LYS A 80 12.23 -5.66 -13.47
CA LYS A 80 13.21 -5.91 -14.53
C LYS A 80 14.66 -5.96 -14.03
N LYS A 81 14.98 -5.33 -12.89
CA LYS A 81 16.35 -5.31 -12.36
C LYS A 81 16.78 -6.64 -11.77
N SER A 82 15.84 -7.45 -11.28
CA SER A 82 16.15 -8.71 -10.59
C SER A 82 15.10 -9.79 -10.93
N PRO A 83 15.04 -10.24 -12.20
CA PRO A 83 14.06 -11.18 -12.70
C PRO A 83 14.00 -12.48 -11.87
N GLU A 84 15.13 -12.93 -11.34
CA GLU A 84 15.27 -14.13 -10.53
C GLU A 84 14.58 -14.06 -9.15
N THR A 85 14.23 -12.86 -8.69
CA THR A 85 13.58 -12.61 -7.38
C THR A 85 12.15 -12.10 -7.47
N GLN A 86 11.62 -11.97 -8.69
CA GLN A 86 10.26 -11.48 -8.95
C GLN A 86 9.17 -12.20 -8.15
N TRP A 87 9.36 -13.49 -7.89
CA TRP A 87 8.43 -14.32 -7.16
C TRP A 87 8.12 -13.79 -5.75
N LEU A 88 9.10 -13.18 -5.07
CA LEU A 88 8.89 -12.55 -3.75
C LEU A 88 7.93 -11.37 -3.85
N CYS A 89 8.12 -10.53 -4.86
CA CYS A 89 7.35 -9.32 -5.08
C CYS A 89 5.87 -9.65 -5.40
N LEU A 90 5.66 -10.70 -6.19
CA LEU A 90 4.32 -11.16 -6.57
C LEU A 90 3.49 -11.64 -5.38
N ASN A 91 4.11 -12.12 -4.29
CA ASN A 91 3.38 -12.51 -3.07
C ASN A 91 2.62 -11.35 -2.40
N CYS A 92 2.95 -10.10 -2.72
CA CYS A 92 2.19 -8.92 -2.29
C CYS A 92 1.36 -8.29 -3.41
N HIS A 93 1.80 -8.41 -4.67
CA HIS A 93 1.19 -7.73 -5.82
C HIS A 93 0.11 -8.56 -6.55
N THR A 94 0.19 -9.89 -6.48
CA THR A 94 -0.81 -10.87 -6.98
C THR A 94 -0.91 -12.02 -5.98
N PRO A 95 -1.34 -11.74 -4.74
CA PRO A 95 -1.01 -12.56 -3.58
C PRO A 95 -1.71 -13.93 -3.53
N LEU A 96 -2.64 -14.26 -4.43
CA LEU A 96 -3.31 -15.57 -4.46
C LEU A 96 -2.54 -16.56 -5.33
N GLU A 97 -2.43 -17.82 -4.91
CA GLU A 97 -1.93 -18.90 -5.78
C GLU A 97 -2.70 -19.00 -7.09
N ASN A 98 -4.02 -18.74 -7.09
CA ASN A 98 -4.85 -18.68 -8.30
C ASN A 98 -4.28 -17.70 -9.37
N GLN A 99 -3.52 -16.69 -8.94
CA GLN A 99 -2.94 -15.65 -9.81
C GLN A 99 -1.51 -15.97 -10.25
N MET A 100 -0.94 -17.11 -9.86
CA MET A 100 0.45 -17.45 -10.15
C MET A 100 0.51 -18.56 -11.20
N GLU A 101 1.12 -18.29 -12.35
CA GLU A 101 1.39 -19.32 -13.37
C GLU A 101 2.35 -20.41 -12.86
N ARG A 102 3.31 -19.99 -12.04
CA ARG A 102 4.28 -20.85 -11.37
C ARG A 102 4.40 -20.41 -9.91
N ILE A 103 4.44 -21.38 -9.01
CA ILE A 103 4.52 -21.12 -7.57
C ILE A 103 5.91 -21.55 -7.09
N ALA A 104 6.63 -20.62 -6.47
CA ALA A 104 7.87 -20.96 -5.77
C ALA A 104 7.51 -21.81 -4.55
N PHE A 105 8.15 -22.98 -4.42
CA PHE A 105 7.93 -23.87 -3.27
C PHE A 105 9.17 -24.04 -2.40
N ASP A 106 10.35 -23.72 -2.92
CA ASP A 106 11.62 -23.78 -2.22
C ASP A 106 12.68 -22.93 -2.94
N VAL A 107 13.89 -22.86 -2.41
CA VAL A 107 15.06 -22.21 -3.01
C VAL A 107 16.28 -23.11 -2.93
N ARG A 108 17.15 -23.03 -3.95
CA ARG A 108 18.43 -23.74 -3.93
C ARG A 108 19.42 -23.01 -3.02
N ASN A 109 20.09 -23.75 -2.14
CA ASN A 109 21.13 -23.25 -1.23
C ASN A 109 20.69 -22.07 -0.35
N GLY A 110 19.39 -21.99 0.01
CA GLY A 110 18.86 -20.87 0.80
C GLY A 110 18.91 -19.51 0.10
N SER A 111 19.03 -19.47 -1.23
CA SER A 111 19.14 -18.22 -2.00
C SER A 111 17.81 -17.83 -2.65
N ALA A 112 17.25 -16.69 -2.28
CA ALA A 112 16.06 -16.12 -2.94
C ALA A 112 16.23 -15.89 -4.46
N ARG A 113 17.47 -15.84 -4.94
CA ARG A 113 17.83 -15.70 -6.36
C ARG A 113 17.82 -17.03 -7.12
N GLN A 114 17.62 -18.16 -6.44
CA GLN A 114 17.57 -19.49 -7.04
C GLN A 114 16.26 -20.23 -6.66
N PRO A 115 15.08 -19.66 -6.97
CA PRO A 115 13.80 -20.29 -6.66
C PRO A 115 13.61 -21.60 -7.42
N LEU A 116 13.00 -22.57 -6.73
CA LEU A 116 12.46 -23.79 -7.31
C LEU A 116 10.95 -23.62 -7.49
N PHE A 117 10.49 -23.82 -8.72
CA PHE A 117 9.11 -23.57 -9.11
C PHE A 117 8.39 -24.85 -9.49
N GLN A 118 7.11 -24.91 -9.15
CA GLN A 118 6.15 -25.83 -9.75
C GLN A 118 5.22 -25.06 -10.68
N SER A 119 4.83 -25.68 -11.79
CA SER A 119 3.78 -25.13 -12.66
C SER A 119 2.42 -25.21 -11.98
N ASN A 120 1.57 -24.21 -12.18
CA ASN A 120 0.23 -24.17 -11.61
C ASN A 120 -0.83 -24.38 -12.69
N ALA A 121 -1.41 -25.59 -12.74
CA ALA A 121 -2.49 -25.92 -13.67
C ALA A 121 -3.80 -25.17 -13.37
N LEU A 122 -3.91 -24.54 -12.20
CA LEU A 122 -5.10 -23.78 -11.76
C LEU A 122 -4.90 -22.26 -11.90
N PHE A 123 -3.92 -21.84 -12.69
CA PHE A 123 -3.67 -20.43 -12.97
C PHE A 123 -4.84 -19.77 -13.71
N ASP A 124 -5.32 -18.66 -13.16
CA ASP A 124 -6.37 -17.81 -13.73
C ASP A 124 -5.74 -16.50 -14.21
N ALA A 125 -5.46 -16.44 -15.52
CA ALA A 125 -4.83 -15.28 -16.14
C ALA A 125 -5.65 -13.98 -16.02
N PRO A 126 -6.99 -13.98 -16.20
CA PRO A 126 -7.82 -12.82 -15.88
C PRO A 126 -7.66 -12.35 -14.42
N LEU A 127 -7.67 -13.27 -13.45
CA LEU A 127 -7.53 -12.91 -12.03
C LEU A 127 -6.16 -12.30 -11.73
N HIS A 128 -5.09 -12.75 -12.39
CA HIS A 128 -3.75 -12.17 -12.25
C HIS A 128 -3.73 -10.68 -12.58
N GLN A 129 -4.43 -10.26 -13.63
CA GLN A 129 -4.47 -8.86 -14.07
C GLN A 129 -5.17 -7.92 -13.07
N GLU A 130 -6.00 -8.45 -12.17
CA GLU A 130 -6.66 -7.66 -11.13
C GLU A 130 -5.80 -7.39 -9.88
N ALA A 131 -4.56 -7.90 -9.86
CA ALA A 131 -3.61 -7.65 -8.77
C ALA A 131 -4.20 -7.95 -7.38
N VAL A 132 -4.31 -6.97 -6.48
CA VAL A 132 -4.91 -7.18 -5.15
C VAL A 132 -6.44 -7.07 -5.24
N THR A 133 -7.10 -8.14 -5.72
CA THR A 133 -8.56 -8.22 -5.97
C THR A 133 -9.42 -8.47 -4.72
N CYS A 134 -10.75 -8.47 -4.84
CA CYS A 134 -11.70 -8.74 -3.76
C CYS A 134 -11.41 -10.08 -3.05
N ALA A 135 -11.14 -11.13 -3.83
CA ALA A 135 -10.90 -12.48 -3.32
C ALA A 135 -9.68 -12.58 -2.40
N VAL A 136 -8.66 -11.72 -2.60
CA VAL A 136 -7.46 -11.65 -1.76
C VAL A 136 -7.83 -11.43 -0.29
N CYS A 137 -8.72 -10.48 -0.04
CA CYS A 137 -9.11 -10.09 1.31
C CYS A 137 -10.31 -10.91 1.82
N HIS A 138 -11.27 -11.19 0.94
CA HIS A 138 -12.59 -11.65 1.36
C HIS A 138 -12.85 -13.14 1.13
N VAL A 139 -12.13 -13.87 0.28
CA VAL A 139 -12.48 -15.28 0.03
C VAL A 139 -11.56 -16.20 0.81
N ARG A 140 -12.14 -17.07 1.64
CA ARG A 140 -11.43 -18.16 2.31
C ARG A 140 -12.21 -19.45 2.18
N ASP A 141 -11.61 -20.46 1.53
CA ASP A 141 -12.13 -21.82 1.41
C ASP A 141 -13.55 -21.90 0.80
N GLY A 142 -13.81 -21.11 -0.25
CA GLY A 142 -15.12 -21.07 -0.91
C GLY A 142 -16.20 -20.30 -0.14
N VAL A 143 -15.80 -19.52 0.88
CA VAL A 143 -16.70 -18.67 1.67
C VAL A 143 -16.25 -17.21 1.61
N ILE A 144 -17.20 -16.29 1.47
CA ILE A 144 -16.92 -14.85 1.51
C ILE A 144 -16.97 -14.37 2.96
N LEU A 145 -15.86 -13.81 3.43
CA LEU A 145 -15.69 -13.23 4.74
C LEU A 145 -16.20 -11.80 4.76
N GLY A 146 -17.03 -11.49 5.76
CA GLY A 146 -17.56 -10.16 5.97
C GLY A 146 -17.64 -9.80 7.45
N PRO A 147 -18.00 -8.54 7.77
CA PRO A 147 -18.18 -8.11 9.15
C PRO A 147 -19.54 -8.53 9.74
N TYR A 148 -20.47 -9.02 8.91
CA TYR A 148 -21.84 -9.36 9.27
C TYR A 148 -22.06 -10.88 9.25
N ALA A 149 -22.81 -11.38 10.23
CA ALA A 149 -23.25 -12.77 10.29
C ALA A 149 -24.63 -12.96 9.63
N ASP A 150 -25.43 -11.89 9.60
CA ASP A 150 -26.77 -11.82 9.03
C ASP A 150 -26.69 -11.43 7.54
N SER A 151 -26.54 -12.43 6.69
CA SER A 151 -26.45 -12.23 5.23
C SER A 151 -27.44 -13.12 4.50
N ASN A 152 -28.37 -12.50 3.76
CA ASN A 152 -29.20 -13.18 2.77
C ASN A 152 -28.52 -13.05 1.39
N ALA A 153 -27.36 -13.68 1.24
CA ALA A 153 -26.57 -13.61 0.01
C ALA A 153 -26.76 -14.87 -0.85
N PRO A 154 -26.68 -14.76 -2.19
CA PRO A 154 -26.76 -15.91 -3.10
C PRO A 154 -25.52 -16.82 -3.06
N HIS A 155 -24.55 -16.49 -2.21
CA HIS A 155 -23.29 -17.21 -2.03
C HIS A 155 -22.97 -17.37 -0.52
N PRO A 156 -22.16 -18.36 -0.12
CA PRO A 156 -21.79 -18.55 1.27
C PRO A 156 -21.07 -17.33 1.86
N VAL A 157 -21.53 -16.87 3.02
CA VAL A 157 -20.91 -15.78 3.79
C VAL A 157 -20.62 -16.25 5.21
N ARG A 158 -19.49 -15.82 5.76
CA ARG A 158 -19.14 -16.05 7.17
C ARG A 158 -18.56 -14.79 7.79
N GLN A 159 -18.96 -14.53 9.04
CA GLN A 159 -18.39 -13.41 9.78
C GLN A 159 -16.92 -13.69 10.12
N ASP A 160 -16.06 -12.69 9.91
CA ASP A 160 -14.67 -12.73 10.36
C ASP A 160 -14.22 -11.39 10.94
N ARG A 161 -13.99 -11.37 12.26
CA ARG A 161 -13.56 -10.16 12.97
C ARG A 161 -12.15 -9.71 12.59
N ARG A 162 -11.32 -10.57 11.99
CA ARG A 162 -9.96 -10.21 11.53
C ARG A 162 -9.98 -9.14 10.44
N LEU A 163 -11.07 -9.03 9.68
CA LEU A 163 -11.29 -7.93 8.72
C LEU A 163 -11.44 -6.56 9.41
N LEU A 164 -11.71 -6.54 10.72
CA LEU A 164 -11.88 -5.33 11.51
C LEU A 164 -10.62 -4.93 12.30
N THR A 165 -9.61 -5.79 12.40
CA THR A 165 -8.42 -5.55 13.24
C THR A 165 -7.19 -5.11 12.46
N GLY A 166 -7.18 -5.28 11.13
CA GLY A 166 -6.03 -4.97 10.27
C GLY A 166 -5.11 -6.17 9.99
N ALA A 167 -5.42 -7.36 10.50
CA ALA A 167 -4.60 -8.56 10.30
C ALA A 167 -4.38 -8.90 8.82
N VAL A 168 -5.39 -8.68 7.97
CA VAL A 168 -5.30 -8.86 6.51
C VAL A 168 -4.32 -7.87 5.87
N CYS A 169 -4.19 -6.66 6.42
CA CYS A 169 -3.30 -5.63 5.89
C CYS A 169 -1.83 -5.97 6.14
N VAL A 170 -1.51 -6.54 7.31
CA VAL A 170 -0.14 -6.86 7.74
C VAL A 170 0.51 -7.94 6.89
N MET A 171 -0.27 -8.74 6.15
CA MET A 171 0.26 -9.75 5.24
C MET A 171 1.20 -9.16 4.18
N CYS A 172 0.90 -7.96 3.68
CA CYS A 172 1.70 -7.28 2.66
C CYS A 172 2.40 -6.01 3.19
N HIS A 173 1.82 -5.36 4.21
CA HIS A 173 2.36 -4.10 4.77
C HIS A 173 3.41 -4.31 5.87
N GLN A 174 3.88 -5.54 6.04
CA GLN A 174 5.07 -5.88 6.82
C GLN A 174 5.92 -6.86 6.02
N ALA A 175 7.04 -6.39 5.49
CA ALA A 175 8.03 -7.18 4.77
C ALA A 175 9.40 -6.51 4.89
N THR A 176 10.21 -7.02 5.81
CA THR A 176 11.56 -6.50 6.09
C THR A 176 12.57 -7.63 5.96
N ALA A 177 13.39 -7.59 4.91
CA ALA A 177 14.39 -8.62 4.61
C ALA A 177 15.49 -8.05 3.70
N SER A 178 16.65 -8.71 3.66
CA SER A 178 17.76 -8.39 2.75
C SER A 178 18.22 -9.67 2.08
N TYR A 179 18.27 -9.69 0.75
CA TYR A 179 18.63 -10.86 -0.05
C TYR A 179 19.88 -10.58 -0.91
N GLY A 180 20.92 -10.06 -0.25
CA GLY A 180 22.17 -9.60 -0.86
C GLY A 180 22.35 -8.09 -0.73
N ASP A 181 23.23 -7.54 -1.57
CA ASP A 181 23.67 -6.15 -1.42
C ASP A 181 22.64 -5.12 -1.88
N SER A 182 21.89 -5.38 -2.95
CA SER A 182 20.96 -4.40 -3.55
C SER A 182 19.47 -4.76 -3.42
N LEU A 183 19.14 -6.01 -3.10
CA LEU A 183 17.76 -6.46 -2.95
C LEU A 183 17.34 -6.40 -1.48
N ILE A 184 16.59 -5.35 -1.13
CA ILE A 184 16.05 -5.15 0.21
C ILE A 184 14.53 -4.98 0.17
N CYS A 185 13.85 -5.60 1.12
CA CYS A 185 12.47 -5.30 1.47
C CYS A 185 12.51 -4.49 2.77
N THR A 186 11.92 -3.30 2.79
CA THR A 186 11.94 -2.41 3.96
C THR A 186 10.56 -1.84 4.29
N PHE A 187 9.52 -2.63 4.06
CA PHE A 187 8.14 -2.26 4.35
C PHE A 187 7.83 -2.60 5.82
N ASP A 188 8.02 -1.65 6.73
CA ASP A 188 7.90 -1.87 8.18
C ASP A 188 6.60 -1.27 8.79
N THR A 189 5.60 -0.96 7.96
CA THR A 189 4.41 -0.18 8.35
C THR A 189 3.65 -0.80 9.52
N ALA A 190 3.55 -2.13 9.58
CA ALA A 190 2.82 -2.78 10.68
C ALA A 190 3.53 -2.62 12.02
N ASN A 191 4.86 -2.79 12.06
CA ASN A 191 5.65 -2.58 13.28
C ASN A 191 5.66 -1.11 13.71
N GLU A 192 5.79 -0.18 12.75
CA GLU A 192 5.67 1.25 12.99
C GLU A 192 4.31 1.61 13.61
N TRP A 193 3.22 1.03 13.11
CA TRP A 193 1.88 1.21 13.68
C TRP A 193 1.75 0.59 15.06
N LYS A 194 2.17 -0.67 15.21
CA LYS A 194 2.05 -1.46 16.45
C LYS A 194 2.81 -0.82 17.61
N SER A 195 3.98 -0.25 17.33
CA SER A 195 4.81 0.46 18.33
C SER A 195 4.26 1.84 18.71
N GLY A 196 3.47 2.45 17.81
CA GLY A 196 2.86 3.76 18.00
C GLY A 196 1.61 3.78 18.90
N PRO A 197 1.13 4.99 19.28
CA PRO A 197 -0.05 5.17 20.12
C PRO A 197 -1.34 4.59 19.52
N TYR A 198 -1.47 4.61 18.19
CA TYR A 198 -2.65 4.09 17.49
C TYR A 198 -2.70 2.56 17.50
N GLY A 199 -1.57 1.88 17.31
CA GLY A 199 -1.51 0.43 17.47
C GLY A 199 -1.76 -0.01 18.90
N LYS A 200 -1.17 0.69 19.88
CA LYS A 200 -1.40 0.43 21.32
C LYS A 200 -2.85 0.61 21.77
N SER A 201 -3.58 1.54 21.14
CA SER A 201 -5.01 1.78 21.41
C SER A 201 -5.94 0.92 20.53
N GLY A 202 -5.40 0.02 19.72
CA GLY A 202 -6.20 -0.90 18.89
C GLY A 202 -6.90 -0.22 17.70
N VAL A 203 -6.49 0.99 17.31
CA VAL A 203 -7.04 1.66 16.13
C VAL A 203 -6.57 0.94 14.87
N ALA A 204 -7.45 0.11 14.31
CA ALA A 204 -7.16 -0.69 13.13
C ALA A 204 -6.91 0.16 11.87
N CYS A 205 -6.12 -0.38 10.94
CA CYS A 205 -5.82 0.24 9.63
C CYS A 205 -7.08 0.65 8.88
N SER A 206 -8.11 -0.22 8.90
CA SER A 206 -9.40 -0.02 8.25
C SER A 206 -10.22 1.14 8.85
N SER A 207 -9.90 1.61 10.05
CA SER A 207 -10.56 2.78 10.64
C SER A 207 -10.24 4.07 9.89
N CYS A 208 -9.04 4.18 9.32
CA CYS A 208 -8.58 5.36 8.57
C CYS A 208 -8.57 5.10 7.05
N HIS A 209 -8.04 3.96 6.61
CA HIS A 209 -7.87 3.67 5.17
C HIS A 209 -9.14 3.11 4.50
N MET A 210 -10.13 2.70 5.29
CA MET A 210 -11.45 2.28 4.82
C MET A 210 -12.54 3.07 5.58
N PRO A 211 -12.68 4.38 5.32
CA PRO A 211 -13.56 5.23 6.11
C PRO A 211 -15.00 4.70 6.10
N PRO A 212 -15.73 4.86 7.22
CA PRO A 212 -17.10 4.34 7.33
C PRO A 212 -18.03 5.06 6.36
N VAL A 213 -19.04 4.34 5.89
CA VAL A 213 -20.14 4.86 5.07
C VAL A 213 -21.42 4.11 5.42
N GLN A 214 -22.58 4.76 5.32
CA GLN A 214 -23.88 4.12 5.45
C GLN A 214 -24.44 3.87 4.04
N ARG A 215 -24.58 2.62 3.63
CA ARG A 215 -25.09 2.26 2.29
C ARG A 215 -25.59 0.82 2.22
N ALA A 216 -26.29 0.48 1.16
CA ALA A 216 -26.48 -0.93 0.80
C ALA A 216 -25.13 -1.54 0.39
N VAL A 217 -24.80 -2.74 0.89
CA VAL A 217 -23.54 -3.42 0.51
C VAL A 217 -23.65 -4.02 -0.88
N ALA A 218 -24.84 -4.49 -1.25
CA ALA A 218 -25.19 -5.01 -2.57
C ALA A 218 -26.47 -4.31 -3.05
N ASN A 219 -26.65 -4.26 -4.37
CA ASN A 219 -27.85 -3.73 -5.01
C ASN A 219 -29.12 -4.40 -4.44
N GLY A 220 -30.13 -3.60 -4.10
CA GLY A 220 -31.38 -4.08 -3.51
C GLY A 220 -31.29 -4.55 -2.05
N GLY A 221 -30.09 -4.54 -1.44
CA GLY A 221 -29.91 -4.87 -0.03
C GLY A 221 -30.26 -3.71 0.91
N PRO A 222 -30.45 -3.98 2.22
CA PRO A 222 -30.72 -2.94 3.19
C PRO A 222 -29.50 -2.05 3.42
N SER A 223 -29.75 -0.76 3.65
CA SER A 223 -28.71 0.18 4.05
C SER A 223 -28.14 -0.20 5.43
N ARG A 224 -26.83 -0.39 5.51
CA ARG A 224 -26.13 -0.71 6.75
C ARG A 224 -24.77 0.00 6.81
N ARG A 225 -24.16 0.00 7.99
CA ARG A 225 -22.81 0.51 8.14
C ARG A 225 -21.87 -0.31 7.25
N SER A 226 -21.03 0.34 6.47
CA SER A 226 -20.10 -0.29 5.56
C SER A 226 -18.80 0.50 5.56
N ARG A 227 -17.88 0.11 4.68
CA ARG A 227 -16.53 0.63 4.58
C ARG A 227 -16.23 0.96 3.13
N ARG A 228 -15.52 2.06 2.90
CA ARG A 228 -15.04 2.42 1.56
C ARG A 228 -13.79 1.63 1.20
N HIS A 229 -13.70 1.18 -0.05
CA HIS A 229 -12.59 0.38 -0.58
C HIS A 229 -11.64 1.21 -1.46
N LEU A 230 -11.46 2.49 -1.09
CA LEU A 230 -10.59 3.44 -1.81
C LEU A 230 -9.11 3.31 -1.41
N PHE A 231 -8.85 2.86 -0.17
CA PHE A 231 -7.51 2.62 0.38
C PHE A 231 -6.54 3.81 0.21
N PHE A 232 -7.00 5.02 0.51
CA PHE A 232 -6.21 6.23 0.28
C PHE A 232 -4.85 6.17 0.99
N GLY A 233 -3.79 6.43 0.24
CA GLY A 233 -2.42 6.57 0.74
C GLY A 233 -1.83 7.94 0.39
N SER A 234 -0.91 7.98 -0.57
CA SER A 234 -0.15 9.18 -0.92
C SER A 234 -0.90 10.22 -1.76
N LYS A 235 -2.10 9.90 -2.29
CA LYS A 235 -2.84 10.72 -3.27
C LYS A 235 -2.11 10.87 -4.62
N ILE A 236 -1.07 10.09 -4.87
CA ILE A 236 -0.35 10.06 -6.15
C ILE A 236 -1.01 8.99 -7.02
N PRO A 237 -1.60 9.33 -8.18
CA PRO A 237 -2.24 8.35 -9.05
C PRO A 237 -1.24 7.33 -9.59
N LYS A 238 -1.73 6.14 -9.94
CA LYS A 238 -0.90 5.06 -10.51
C LYS A 238 -0.70 5.20 -12.02
N GLN A 239 -1.50 6.04 -12.68
CA GLN A 239 -1.43 6.31 -14.12
C GLN A 239 -1.61 7.82 -14.37
N MET A 240 -0.99 8.35 -15.43
CA MET A 240 -1.04 9.79 -15.78
C MET A 240 -2.45 10.27 -16.15
N ARG A 241 -3.29 9.40 -16.72
CA ARG A 241 -4.59 9.75 -17.31
C ARG A 241 -5.79 9.56 -16.38
N LEU A 242 -5.60 9.06 -15.16
CA LEU A 242 -6.70 9.00 -14.21
C LEU A 242 -7.06 10.42 -13.76
N SER A 243 -8.23 10.89 -14.19
CA SER A 243 -8.80 12.16 -13.77
C SER A 243 -9.06 12.15 -12.26
N ARG A 244 -9.16 13.35 -11.67
CA ARG A 244 -9.52 13.46 -10.25
C ARG A 244 -10.93 12.92 -9.94
N SER A 245 -11.81 12.84 -10.93
CA SER A 245 -13.12 12.18 -10.78
C SER A 245 -13.00 10.65 -10.71
N GLU A 246 -12.03 10.06 -11.41
CA GLU A 246 -11.81 8.61 -11.46
C GLU A 246 -11.11 8.04 -10.22
N LEU A 247 -10.54 8.90 -9.37
CA LEU A 247 -9.78 8.51 -8.18
C LEU A 247 -10.62 8.55 -6.89
N GLY A 248 -11.96 8.67 -7.03
CA GLY A 248 -12.93 8.66 -5.95
C GLY A 248 -13.12 10.02 -5.24
N ASP A 249 -13.92 10.01 -4.17
CA ASP A 249 -14.27 11.22 -3.42
C ASP A 249 -13.08 11.77 -2.61
N TYR A 250 -12.25 12.59 -3.28
CA TYR A 250 -11.11 13.28 -2.69
C TYR A 250 -11.46 14.15 -1.47
N LYS A 251 -12.74 14.47 -1.25
CA LYS A 251 -13.16 15.22 -0.06
C LYS A 251 -12.91 14.44 1.23
N LEU A 252 -12.74 13.12 1.15
CA LEU A 252 -12.44 12.28 2.31
C LEU A 252 -10.95 12.21 2.63
N TYR A 253 -10.08 12.59 1.69
CA TYR A 253 -8.64 12.59 1.93
C TYR A 253 -8.26 13.62 3.00
N ARG A 254 -7.38 13.22 3.92
CA ARG A 254 -6.79 14.09 4.93
C ARG A 254 -5.28 13.84 4.96
N PRO A 255 -4.42 14.86 4.74
CA PRO A 255 -2.98 14.66 4.79
C PRO A 255 -2.54 14.27 6.21
N GLY A 256 -1.57 13.37 6.28
CA GLY A 256 -0.94 12.96 7.54
C GLY A 256 -0.19 14.09 8.22
N LEU A 257 0.47 14.94 7.43
CA LEU A 257 1.24 16.09 7.91
C LEU A 257 0.30 17.28 8.16
N SER A 258 0.41 17.92 9.32
CA SER A 258 -0.03 19.29 9.51
C SER A 258 1.17 20.23 9.52
N VAL A 259 0.96 21.42 8.97
CA VAL A 259 1.95 22.50 8.93
C VAL A 259 1.31 23.73 9.55
N GLU A 260 1.99 24.31 10.54
CA GLU A 260 1.58 25.53 11.23
C GLU A 260 2.74 26.54 11.18
N ILE A 261 2.44 27.80 10.87
CA ILE A 261 3.42 28.88 10.91
C ILE A 261 3.46 29.40 12.34
N LEU A 262 4.53 29.10 13.07
CA LEU A 262 4.72 29.60 14.44
C LEU A 262 5.21 31.05 14.43
N SER A 263 6.10 31.38 13.49
CA SER A 263 6.55 32.75 13.28
C SER A 263 7.02 32.97 11.85
N ALA A 264 6.87 34.19 11.36
CA ALA A 264 7.33 34.60 10.05
C ALA A 264 7.75 36.07 10.16
N LYS A 265 9.04 36.31 10.34
CA LYS A 265 9.59 37.63 10.68
C LYS A 265 10.61 38.08 9.64
N ARG A 266 10.56 39.36 9.28
CA ARG A 266 11.60 40.01 8.49
C ARG A 266 12.73 40.48 9.41
N THR A 267 13.97 40.21 9.02
CA THR A 267 15.21 40.63 9.68
C THR A 267 16.14 41.18 8.60
N GLY A 268 16.08 42.49 8.35
CA GLY A 268 16.78 43.09 7.21
C GLY A 268 16.25 42.55 5.87
N ASP A 269 17.15 42.02 5.04
CA ASP A 269 16.83 41.40 3.75
C ASP A 269 16.53 39.90 3.84
N LEU A 270 16.28 39.40 5.05
CA LEU A 270 15.95 38.01 5.31
C LEU A 270 14.55 37.87 5.89
N ALA A 271 13.87 36.80 5.53
CA ALA A 271 12.68 36.31 6.22
C ALA A 271 13.03 35.02 6.96
N LEU A 272 12.83 35.03 8.28
CA LEU A 272 12.96 33.86 9.15
C LEU A 272 11.57 33.29 9.41
N ILE A 273 11.33 32.09 8.86
CA ILE A 273 10.06 31.38 8.94
C ILE A 273 10.24 30.17 9.84
N THR A 274 9.52 30.13 10.95
CA THR A 274 9.49 28.98 11.86
C THR A 274 8.19 28.23 11.68
N LEU A 275 8.29 26.96 11.27
CA LEU A 275 7.16 26.06 11.07
C LEU A 275 7.13 25.00 12.16
N LYS A 276 5.92 24.62 12.57
CA LYS A 276 5.66 23.38 13.29
C LYS A 276 5.13 22.33 12.30
N LEU A 277 5.84 21.23 12.18
CA LEU A 277 5.52 20.09 11.34
C LEU A 277 5.10 18.94 12.25
N LYS A 278 3.91 18.39 12.05
CA LYS A 278 3.40 17.29 12.89
C LYS A 278 2.84 16.15 12.06
N ASN A 279 3.21 14.92 12.41
CA ASN A 279 2.45 13.76 11.98
C ASN A 279 1.14 13.70 12.78
N ALA A 280 0.14 14.43 12.32
CA ALA A 280 -1.08 14.69 13.07
C ALA A 280 -2.08 13.54 12.98
N ARG A 281 -2.00 12.70 11.93
CA ARG A 281 -3.06 11.77 11.57
C ARG A 281 -2.60 10.36 11.19
N ALA A 282 -1.31 10.14 10.90
CA ALA A 282 -0.85 8.80 10.54
C ALA A 282 -0.50 8.00 11.79
N GLY A 283 -0.99 6.75 11.84
CA GLY A 283 -0.75 5.82 12.94
C GLY A 283 0.61 5.12 12.90
N HIS A 284 1.37 5.33 11.83
CA HIS A 284 2.71 4.79 11.53
C HIS A 284 3.67 5.94 11.20
N MET A 285 4.90 5.65 10.79
CA MET A 285 5.85 6.69 10.35
C MET A 285 5.29 7.46 9.15
N LEU A 286 5.66 8.73 9.03
CA LEU A 286 5.23 9.60 7.94
C LEU A 286 6.43 10.11 7.14
N PRO A 287 6.56 9.73 5.85
CA PRO A 287 5.82 8.66 5.15
C PRO A 287 6.25 7.24 5.56
N THR A 288 5.38 6.23 5.36
CA THR A 288 5.69 4.80 5.55
C THR A 288 5.74 4.07 4.20
N GLY A 289 6.13 2.79 4.23
CA GLY A 289 6.13 1.89 3.08
C GLY A 289 7.44 1.94 2.32
N ASP A 290 7.34 2.12 1.00
CA ASP A 290 8.47 2.22 0.09
C ASP A 290 9.49 3.29 0.55
N PRO A 291 10.78 2.94 0.74
CA PRO A 291 11.82 3.83 1.24
C PRO A 291 12.12 5.04 0.34
N GLU A 292 11.75 4.99 -0.94
CA GLU A 292 11.93 6.10 -1.88
C GLU A 292 10.92 7.24 -1.66
N ARG A 293 9.86 6.99 -0.88
CA ARG A 293 8.82 7.97 -0.58
C ARG A 293 9.36 9.07 0.33
N PHE A 294 8.97 10.31 0.03
CA PHE A 294 9.22 11.45 0.90
C PHE A 294 8.10 12.47 0.82
N ILE A 295 8.04 13.36 1.80
CA ILE A 295 7.18 14.53 1.78
C ILE A 295 8.07 15.74 1.56
N ARG A 296 7.64 16.63 0.66
CA ARG A 296 8.28 17.92 0.42
C ARG A 296 7.38 19.03 0.92
N VAL A 297 7.94 19.92 1.75
CA VAL A 297 7.29 21.16 2.18
C VAL A 297 8.00 22.30 1.46
N ASP A 298 7.32 22.91 0.49
CA ASP A 298 7.85 23.97 -0.35
C ASP A 298 7.41 25.32 0.22
N LEU A 299 8.38 26.19 0.53
CA LEU A 299 8.19 27.58 0.95
C LEU A 299 8.63 28.50 -0.19
N LYS A 300 7.78 29.44 -0.60
CA LYS A 300 8.07 30.41 -1.66
C LYS A 300 7.70 31.82 -1.21
N LEU A 301 8.60 32.77 -1.39
CA LEU A 301 8.28 34.20 -1.29
C LEU A 301 7.85 34.69 -2.66
N VAL A 302 6.66 35.25 -2.77
CA VAL A 302 6.06 35.68 -4.04
C VAL A 302 5.66 37.15 -3.95
N ALA A 303 6.18 37.98 -4.86
CA ALA A 303 5.78 39.38 -5.00
C ALA A 303 5.14 39.60 -6.37
N GLY A 304 3.85 39.95 -6.37
CA GLY A 304 3.04 39.88 -7.59
C GLY A 304 2.99 38.43 -8.09
N ASP A 305 3.45 38.21 -9.32
CA ASP A 305 3.54 36.87 -9.93
C ASP A 305 4.97 36.28 -9.89
N GLN A 306 5.93 36.99 -9.30
CA GLN A 306 7.34 36.59 -9.30
C GLN A 306 7.73 35.91 -7.98
N VAL A 307 8.31 34.71 -8.07
CA VAL A 307 8.99 34.07 -6.94
C VAL A 307 10.33 34.79 -6.70
N ILE A 308 10.50 35.36 -5.51
CA ILE A 308 11.73 36.05 -5.08
C ILE A 308 12.77 35.03 -4.60
N ASP A 309 12.36 34.14 -3.71
CA ASP A 309 13.21 33.08 -3.16
C ASP A 309 12.33 31.88 -2.79
N SER A 310 12.93 30.70 -2.74
CA SER A 310 12.23 29.48 -2.36
C SER A 310 13.15 28.47 -1.70
N LYS A 311 12.58 27.68 -0.81
CA LYS A 311 13.28 26.59 -0.13
C LYS A 311 12.33 25.43 0.12
N SER A 312 12.86 24.23 0.11
CA SER A 312 12.09 23.01 0.33
C SER A 312 12.67 22.24 1.49
N LEU A 313 11.80 21.84 2.42
CA LEU A 313 12.13 20.87 3.46
C LEU A 313 11.73 19.48 2.97
N ARG A 314 12.53 18.47 3.34
CA ARG A 314 12.29 17.06 2.98
C ARG A 314 12.09 16.22 4.24
N ILE A 315 11.03 15.44 4.29
CA ILE A 315 10.75 14.45 5.34
C ILE A 315 10.66 13.07 4.69
N GLY A 316 11.60 12.18 5.00
CA GLY A 316 11.69 10.86 4.36
C GLY A 316 13.03 10.20 4.63
N GLN A 317 13.21 8.98 4.14
CA GLN A 317 14.50 8.30 4.20
C GLN A 317 15.41 8.77 3.07
N LYS A 318 16.73 8.67 3.26
CA LYS A 318 17.71 8.78 2.18
C LYS A 318 18.49 7.48 2.11
N TRP A 319 18.70 7.00 0.90
CA TRP A 319 19.33 5.72 0.63
C TRP A 319 20.43 5.90 -0.40
N GLU A 320 21.52 5.16 -0.20
CA GLU A 320 22.44 4.82 -1.27
C GLU A 320 22.09 3.41 -1.72
N TRP A 321 21.80 3.23 -3.01
CA TRP A 321 21.32 1.95 -3.55
C TRP A 321 22.43 1.06 -4.10
N TRP A 322 23.57 1.64 -4.48
CA TRP A 322 24.68 0.98 -5.15
C TRP A 322 26.03 1.41 -4.54
N PRO A 323 27.02 0.51 -4.39
CA PRO A 323 27.01 -0.93 -4.71
C PRO A 323 26.19 -1.79 -3.76
N LYS A 324 25.91 -1.26 -2.56
CA LYS A 324 25.11 -1.92 -1.54
C LYS A 324 24.06 -0.95 -1.01
N ALA A 325 22.82 -1.40 -0.96
CA ALA A 325 21.71 -0.66 -0.42
C ALA A 325 21.92 -0.39 1.07
N ARG A 326 22.02 0.89 1.43
CA ARG A 326 22.11 1.34 2.82
C ARG A 326 21.30 2.60 3.05
N LYS A 327 20.64 2.65 4.21
CA LYS A 327 19.95 3.85 4.68
C LYS A 327 21.00 4.83 5.19
N LEU A 328 21.09 5.99 4.55
CA LEU A 328 22.01 7.07 4.92
C LEU A 328 21.41 7.97 6.02
N ASP A 329 20.11 8.23 5.93
CA ASP A 329 19.39 9.14 6.82
C ASP A 329 17.90 8.76 6.91
N ASP A 330 17.26 9.08 8.01
CA ASP A 330 15.82 8.84 8.24
C ASP A 330 15.26 9.90 9.18
N ASN A 331 14.69 10.96 8.59
CA ASN A 331 14.09 12.05 9.35
C ASN A 331 12.55 12.00 9.32
N ARG A 332 11.96 10.84 9.01
CA ARG A 332 10.52 10.61 9.03
C ARG A 332 9.92 10.91 10.40
N LEU A 333 8.64 11.29 10.42
CA LEU A 333 7.94 11.63 11.66
C LEU A 333 7.21 10.42 12.24
N LYS A 334 7.49 10.07 13.50
CA LYS A 334 6.71 9.09 14.27
C LYS A 334 5.26 9.56 14.45
N PRO A 335 4.30 8.67 14.75
CA PRO A 335 2.93 9.09 15.03
C PRO A 335 2.89 10.15 16.14
N LEU A 336 2.21 11.26 15.88
CA LEU A 336 2.09 12.42 16.78
C LEU A 336 3.41 13.17 17.07
N GLU A 337 4.52 12.81 16.44
CA GLU A 337 5.76 13.59 16.52
C GLU A 337 5.55 15.00 15.96
N GLU A 338 6.10 15.98 16.67
CA GLU A 338 6.14 17.37 16.29
C GLU A 338 7.61 17.80 16.13
N ARG A 339 7.91 18.53 15.06
CA ARG A 339 9.23 19.09 14.80
C ARG A 339 9.08 20.57 14.45
N THR A 340 9.96 21.38 15.02
CA THR A 340 10.06 22.79 14.68
C THR A 340 11.20 22.98 13.70
N GLU A 341 10.93 23.61 12.56
CA GLU A 341 11.91 23.89 11.51
C GLU A 341 11.96 25.40 11.27
N THR A 342 13.17 25.96 11.24
CA THR A 342 13.37 27.37 10.89
C THR A 342 14.05 27.47 9.53
N VAL A 343 13.41 28.18 8.61
CA VAL A 343 13.87 28.39 7.25
C VAL A 343 14.15 29.87 7.04
N GLN A 344 15.33 30.14 6.49
CA GLN A 344 15.72 31.48 6.06
C GLN A 344 15.53 31.59 4.55
N LEU A 345 14.88 32.67 4.11
CA LEU A 345 14.68 33.07 2.72
C LEU A 345 15.12 34.53 2.55
N HIS A 346 15.59 34.91 1.37
CA HIS A 346 15.91 36.30 1.05
C HIS A 346 14.64 37.06 0.66
N LEU A 347 14.41 38.18 1.33
CA LEU A 347 13.26 39.05 1.15
C LEU A 347 13.74 40.47 0.83
N THR A 348 13.97 40.73 -0.45
CA THR A 348 14.47 42.03 -0.95
C THR A 348 13.37 43.09 -1.09
N ARG A 349 12.11 42.67 -1.13
CA ARG A 349 10.92 43.55 -1.23
C ARG A 349 9.69 42.86 -0.63
N PRO A 350 8.61 43.60 -0.29
CA PRO A 350 7.40 43.01 0.26
C PRO A 350 6.86 41.86 -0.60
N ALA A 351 6.49 40.76 0.05
CA ALA A 351 6.08 39.52 -0.61
C ALA A 351 5.10 38.72 0.26
N ALA A 352 4.36 37.80 -0.34
CA ALA A 352 3.60 36.80 0.38
C ALA A 352 4.39 35.50 0.46
N LEU A 353 4.38 34.87 1.63
CA LEU A 353 4.85 33.52 1.84
C LEU A 353 3.77 32.52 1.43
N HIS A 354 4.09 31.65 0.49
CA HIS A 354 3.28 30.52 0.07
C HIS A 354 3.92 29.24 0.58
N ILE A 355 3.13 28.38 1.23
CA ILE A 355 3.58 27.08 1.72
C ILE A 355 2.68 26.00 1.15
N SER A 356 3.29 25.02 0.48
CA SER A 356 2.59 23.84 -0.02
C SER A 356 3.29 22.55 0.40
N VAL A 357 2.53 21.48 0.53
CA VAL A 357 3.04 20.15 0.85
C VAL A 357 2.70 19.20 -0.27
N SER A 358 3.69 18.44 -0.70
CA SER A 358 3.55 17.38 -1.69
C SER A 358 4.01 16.05 -1.12
N ASN A 359 3.21 15.01 -1.35
CA ASN A 359 3.70 13.64 -1.21
C ASN A 359 4.45 13.29 -2.49
N CYS A 360 5.67 12.78 -2.35
CA CYS A 360 6.54 12.42 -3.44
C CYS A 360 6.76 10.90 -3.44
N ARG A 361 6.66 10.31 -4.63
CA ARG A 361 6.79 8.89 -4.87
C ARG A 361 8.25 8.45 -4.88
N LEU A 362 9.07 9.21 -5.60
CA LEU A 362 10.45 8.92 -5.92
C LEU A 362 11.18 10.23 -6.21
N SER A 363 12.51 10.24 -6.09
CA SER A 363 13.34 11.39 -6.44
C SER A 363 13.41 11.55 -7.96
N GLU A 364 13.71 12.75 -8.46
CA GLU A 364 13.87 12.95 -9.89
C GLU A 364 15.02 12.11 -10.47
N GLU A 365 16.10 11.94 -9.71
CA GLU A 365 17.22 11.06 -10.04
C GLU A 365 16.75 9.62 -10.28
N ASN A 366 16.00 9.04 -9.34
CA ASN A 366 15.50 7.68 -9.47
C ASN A 366 14.48 7.59 -10.60
N ALA A 367 13.66 8.63 -10.81
CA ALA A 367 12.74 8.71 -11.94
C ALA A 367 13.46 8.61 -13.28
N ARG A 368 14.59 9.33 -13.42
CA ARG A 368 15.40 9.33 -14.63
C ARG A 368 16.06 7.98 -14.84
N TYR A 369 16.60 7.39 -13.77
CA TYR A 369 17.17 6.04 -13.82
C TYR A 369 16.18 5.01 -14.38
N HIS A 370 14.90 5.14 -14.01
CA HIS A 370 13.83 4.27 -14.51
C HIS A 370 13.13 4.75 -15.79
N ASN A 371 13.58 5.84 -16.41
CA ASN A 371 12.91 6.45 -17.57
C ASN A 371 11.40 6.72 -17.33
N LEU A 372 11.08 7.27 -16.15
CA LEU A 372 9.72 7.57 -15.69
C LEU A 372 9.34 9.04 -15.81
N ILE A 373 10.31 9.93 -16.06
CA ILE A 373 10.07 11.37 -16.25
C ILE A 373 9.03 11.59 -17.36
N GLY A 374 7.99 12.38 -17.07
CA GLY A 374 6.93 12.73 -18.02
C GLY A 374 5.93 11.61 -18.34
N ARG A 375 6.17 10.37 -17.90
CA ARG A 375 5.32 9.20 -18.20
C ARG A 375 4.63 8.62 -16.97
N TYR A 376 5.06 9.02 -15.78
CA TYR A 376 4.58 8.47 -14.51
C TYR A 376 4.36 9.57 -13.47
N PRO A 377 3.26 9.54 -12.70
CA PRO A 377 3.02 10.55 -11.67
C PRO A 377 4.04 10.43 -10.54
N LEU A 378 4.83 11.48 -10.31
CA LEU A 378 5.90 11.46 -9.30
C LEU A 378 5.47 12.05 -7.96
N GLU A 379 4.48 12.94 -7.95
CA GLU A 379 4.05 13.61 -6.74
C GLU A 379 2.61 14.08 -6.83
N SER A 380 2.07 14.47 -5.69
CA SER A 380 0.73 15.05 -5.57
C SER A 380 0.73 16.09 -4.47
N LYS A 381 0.29 17.31 -4.81
CA LYS A 381 0.08 18.36 -3.81
C LYS A 381 -1.12 17.99 -2.93
N VAL A 382 -0.87 17.94 -1.62
CA VAL A 382 -1.82 17.48 -0.61
C VAL A 382 -2.25 18.57 0.37
N LEU A 383 -1.48 19.64 0.48
CA LEU A 383 -1.79 20.82 1.27
C LEU A 383 -1.29 22.07 0.54
N ASP A 384 -2.08 23.15 0.60
CA ASP A 384 -1.70 24.48 0.15
C ASP A 384 -2.27 25.46 1.20
N LEU A 385 -1.40 26.17 1.91
CA LEU A 385 -1.83 27.12 2.94
C LEU A 385 -2.23 28.44 2.30
N ALA A 386 -3.12 29.17 2.97
CA ALA A 386 -3.42 30.55 2.57
C ALA A 386 -2.12 31.38 2.56
N PRO A 387 -1.93 32.27 1.58
CA PRO A 387 -0.73 33.11 1.52
C PRO A 387 -0.59 33.94 2.80
N TYR A 388 0.62 33.98 3.35
CA TYR A 388 0.93 34.74 4.56
C TYR A 388 1.72 36.01 4.18
N PRO A 389 1.17 37.22 4.38
CA PRO A 389 1.85 38.44 3.97
C PRO A 389 3.08 38.72 4.84
N LEU A 390 4.21 39.02 4.21
CA LEU A 390 5.43 39.51 4.86
C LEU A 390 5.68 40.96 4.42
N LYS A 391 5.67 41.86 5.40
CA LYS A 391 5.97 43.28 5.21
C LYS A 391 7.47 43.53 5.35
#